data_AF-A0A8J4C6G4-F1
#
_entry.id   AF-A0A8J4C6G4-F1
#
_cell.length_a   1.000
_cell.length_b   1.000
_cell.length_c   1.000
_cell.angle_alpha   90.00
_cell.angle_beta   90.00
_cell.angle_gamma   90.00
#
_symmetry.space_group_name_H-M   'P 1'
#
loop_
_entity.id
_entity.type
_entity.pdbx_description
1 polymer ?
#
loop_
_entity_poly.entity_id
_entity_poly.type
_entity_poly.pdbx_seq_one_letter_code
_entity_poly.pdbx_strand_id
1 'polypeptide(L)'
;MNSSPSENSSPVWSTKDTSSVGAEASTSGRADAGATVPSANGRPSSCSMDVALSRFKAGASSFHTLIGELVAATEAERKALEEARRQLEEERSQWELERQRVQTILHDVEQVTLNVGGRKFTTSVNTLRNAPNPSLFNAMFSGRHKLTKDEDGCYFIDRDGRHFHDILN
;
A
#
# COMPACT_ATOMS: atom_id res chain seq x y z
N MET A 1 11.87 28.42 29.42
CA MET A 1 11.14 29.46 28.68
C MET A 1 11.27 29.15 27.20
N ASN A 2 10.13 29.22 26.48
CA ASN A 2 9.82 28.84 25.09
C ASN A 2 9.58 27.32 24.92
N SER A 3 8.34 26.80 24.76
CA SER A 3 7.21 27.10 23.83
C SER A 3 7.64 26.90 22.37
N SER A 4 7.15 25.93 21.58
CA SER A 4 5.75 25.51 21.35
C SER A 4 5.63 24.05 20.83
N PRO A 5 4.42 23.44 20.86
CA PRO A 5 4.11 22.10 20.36
C PRO A 5 3.38 22.13 19.00
N SER A 6 3.55 21.10 18.17
CA SER A 6 2.64 20.80 17.06
C SER A 6 2.74 19.32 16.69
N GLU A 7 1.81 18.50 17.16
CA GLU A 7 1.56 17.19 16.55
C GLU A 7 0.06 16.98 16.36
N ASN A 8 -0.22 16.41 15.19
CA ASN A 8 -1.46 16.50 14.44
C ASN A 8 -2.62 15.73 15.07
N SER A 9 -3.80 16.33 14.87
CA SER A 9 -5.10 15.71 15.04
C SER A 9 -5.24 14.47 14.16
N SER A 10 -5.62 13.34 14.78
CA SER A 10 -6.18 12.18 14.08
C SER A 10 -7.67 12.44 13.78
N PRO A 11 -8.23 11.98 12.65
CA PRO A 11 -9.65 12.14 12.38
C PRO A 11 -10.46 11.03 13.06
N VAL A 12 -11.31 11.44 14.00
CA VAL A 12 -12.40 10.66 14.60
C VAL A 12 -13.53 10.56 13.57
N TRP A 13 -13.89 9.36 13.12
CA TRP A 13 -15.13 9.18 12.36
C TRP A 13 -16.32 9.20 13.33
N SER A 14 -17.16 10.22 13.18
CA SER A 14 -18.37 10.44 13.96
C SER A 14 -19.55 9.78 13.26
N THR A 15 -20.22 8.84 13.92
CA THR A 15 -21.53 8.34 13.48
C THR A 15 -22.63 9.08 14.23
N LYS A 16 -23.37 9.94 13.53
CA LYS A 16 -24.72 10.36 13.91
C LYS A 16 -25.57 10.61 12.67
N ASP A 17 -26.79 10.09 12.74
CA ASP A 17 -28.09 10.64 12.30
C ASP A 17 -29.03 9.41 12.11
N THR A 18 -30.05 9.14 12.95
CA THR A 18 -31.35 9.84 13.15
C THR A 18 -32.05 10.15 11.83
N SER A 19 -33.33 9.94 11.53
CA SER A 19 -34.52 9.36 12.18
C SER A 19 -35.70 9.67 11.23
N SER A 20 -36.78 8.86 11.21
CA SER A 20 -38.14 9.20 10.70
C SER A 20 -38.26 9.33 9.16
N VAL A 21 -39.29 8.91 8.42
CA VAL A 21 -40.76 9.20 8.44
C VAL A 21 -41.41 8.15 7.49
N GLY A 22 -42.52 7.45 7.78
CA GLY A 22 -43.92 7.88 7.62
C GLY A 22 -44.45 7.71 6.19
N ALA A 23 -45.41 6.79 5.93
CA ALA A 23 -46.44 6.89 4.88
C ALA A 23 -47.43 5.71 4.90
N GLU A 24 -48.59 5.99 5.48
CA GLU A 24 -49.90 5.38 5.30
C GLU A 24 -50.42 5.33 3.85
N ALA A 25 -51.19 4.29 3.51
CA ALA A 25 -52.10 4.26 2.37
C ALA A 25 -53.35 3.43 2.69
N SER A 26 -54.50 4.08 2.57
CA SER A 26 -55.84 3.53 2.73
C SER A 26 -56.51 3.25 1.38
N THR A 27 -57.56 2.43 1.42
CA THR A 27 -58.67 2.28 0.42
C THR A 27 -58.30 1.51 -0.86
N SER A 28 -59.16 0.74 -1.54
CA SER A 28 -60.57 0.35 -1.48
C SER A 28 -60.77 -0.82 -2.47
N GLY A 29 -61.86 -1.60 -2.38
CA GLY A 29 -62.31 -2.40 -3.53
C GLY A 29 -63.06 -3.68 -3.16
N ARG A 30 -64.36 -3.70 -3.49
CA ARG A 30 -65.38 -4.72 -3.22
C ARG A 30 -65.78 -5.40 -4.54
N ALA A 31 -65.84 -6.73 -4.57
CA ALA A 31 -66.66 -7.59 -5.46
C ALA A 31 -66.52 -9.03 -4.94
N ASP A 32 -67.50 -9.62 -4.26
CA ASP A 32 -68.66 -10.36 -4.80
C ASP A 32 -68.31 -11.34 -5.93
N ALA A 33 -68.22 -12.64 -5.59
CA ALA A 33 -68.71 -13.73 -6.43
C ALA A 33 -68.69 -15.07 -5.66
N GLY A 34 -69.86 -15.70 -5.56
CA GLY A 34 -70.03 -17.08 -6.00
C GLY A 34 -69.57 -18.21 -5.07
N ALA A 35 -70.57 -18.91 -4.52
CA ALA A 35 -70.49 -20.24 -3.96
C ALA A 35 -69.68 -21.23 -4.83
N THR A 36 -69.04 -22.22 -4.18
CA THR A 36 -69.25 -23.66 -4.43
C THR A 36 -68.45 -24.47 -3.41
N VAL A 37 -69.17 -25.25 -2.61
CA VAL A 37 -68.66 -26.36 -1.79
C VAL A 37 -68.32 -27.53 -2.71
N PRO A 38 -67.18 -28.22 -2.54
CA PRO A 38 -67.13 -29.65 -2.85
C PRO A 38 -67.01 -30.44 -1.55
N SER A 39 -68.07 -31.22 -1.34
CA SER A 39 -68.17 -32.28 -0.35
C SER A 39 -67.24 -33.45 -0.71
N ALA A 40 -66.64 -34.02 0.34
CA ALA A 40 -66.22 -35.41 0.49
C ALA A 40 -65.13 -35.99 -0.44
N ASN A 41 -63.94 -36.25 0.12
CA ASN A 41 -63.51 -37.61 0.51
C ASN A 41 -62.03 -37.62 0.91
N GLY A 42 -61.77 -37.98 2.16
CA GLY A 42 -60.43 -38.08 2.74
C GLY A 42 -59.60 -39.21 2.13
N ARG A 43 -58.37 -38.87 1.73
CA ARG A 43 -57.21 -39.78 1.75
C ARG A 43 -56.30 -39.36 2.90
N PRO A 44 -55.77 -40.29 3.72
CA PRO A 44 -54.95 -39.91 4.86
C PRO A 44 -53.55 -39.46 4.44
N SER A 45 -53.15 -38.31 4.98
CA SER A 45 -51.78 -37.85 5.31
C SER A 45 -50.60 -38.23 4.40
N SER A 46 -50.35 -37.45 3.36
CA SER A 46 -48.98 -37.18 2.87
C SER A 46 -48.55 -35.71 3.08
N CYS A 47 -49.52 -34.80 3.21
CA CYS A 47 -49.29 -33.35 3.18
C CYS A 47 -48.41 -32.79 4.31
N SER A 48 -48.27 -33.48 5.45
CA SER A 48 -47.42 -32.97 6.55
C SER A 48 -45.93 -33.01 6.18
N MET A 49 -45.47 -34.13 5.61
CA MET A 49 -44.08 -34.25 5.17
C MET A 49 -43.80 -33.40 3.93
N ASP A 50 -44.74 -33.30 2.98
CA ASP A 50 -44.57 -32.46 1.80
C ASP A 50 -44.48 -30.96 2.16
N VAL A 51 -45.34 -30.49 3.08
CA VAL A 51 -45.28 -29.11 3.57
C VAL A 51 -44.00 -28.85 4.37
N ALA A 52 -43.55 -29.80 5.19
CA ALA A 52 -42.27 -29.70 5.90
C ALA A 52 -41.07 -29.66 4.95
N LEU A 53 -41.03 -30.53 3.92
CA LEU A 53 -40.00 -30.53 2.90
C LEU A 53 -39.99 -29.22 2.09
N SER A 54 -41.17 -28.68 1.79
CA SER A 54 -41.31 -27.43 1.04
C SER A 54 -40.76 -26.25 1.83
N ARG A 55 -41.07 -26.17 3.13
CA ARG A 55 -40.54 -25.14 4.03
C ARG A 55 -39.03 -25.28 4.22
N PHE A 56 -38.53 -26.52 4.34
CA PHE A 56 -37.10 -26.78 4.42
C PHE A 56 -36.36 -26.39 3.14
N LYS A 57 -36.88 -26.74 1.96
CA LYS A 57 -36.29 -26.36 0.67
C LYS A 57 -36.32 -24.85 0.44
N ALA A 58 -37.40 -24.18 0.84
CA ALA A 58 -37.48 -22.73 0.80
C ALA A 58 -36.44 -22.11 1.73
N GLY A 59 -36.31 -22.60 2.97
CA GLY A 59 -35.28 -22.16 3.91
C GLY A 59 -33.85 -22.45 3.43
N ALA A 60 -33.62 -23.60 2.82
CA ALA A 60 -32.35 -23.96 2.19
C ALA A 60 -32.03 -23.05 1.01
N SER A 61 -33.03 -22.68 0.22
CA SER A 61 -32.85 -21.73 -0.90
C SER A 61 -32.49 -20.34 -0.38
N SER A 62 -33.21 -19.83 0.62
CA SER A 62 -32.88 -18.57 1.28
C SER A 62 -31.48 -18.60 1.89
N PHE A 63 -31.09 -19.73 2.50
CA PHE A 63 -29.76 -19.92 3.08
C PHE A 63 -28.65 -19.97 2.02
N HIS A 64 -28.88 -20.68 0.91
CA HIS A 64 -27.96 -20.70 -0.23
C HIS A 64 -27.78 -19.30 -0.85
N THR A 65 -28.83 -18.50 -0.93
CA THR A 65 -28.74 -17.10 -1.40
C THR A 65 -27.88 -16.27 -0.45
N LEU A 66 -28.15 -16.32 0.86
CA LEU A 66 -27.39 -15.57 1.87
C LEU A 66 -25.91 -15.99 1.91
N ILE A 67 -25.62 -17.29 1.78
CA ILE A 67 -24.23 -17.76 1.67
C ILE A 67 -23.58 -17.24 0.39
N GLY A 68 -24.30 -17.27 -0.74
CA GLY A 68 -23.79 -16.76 -2.01
C GLY A 68 -23.40 -15.28 -1.92
N GLU A 69 -24.25 -14.46 -1.32
CA GLU A 69 -23.98 -13.05 -1.08
C GLU A 69 -22.78 -12.83 -0.15
N LEU A 70 -22.70 -13.58 0.96
CA LEU A 70 -21.59 -13.47 1.90
C LEU A 70 -20.25 -13.86 1.25
N VAL A 71 -20.23 -14.95 0.49
CA VAL A 71 -19.03 -15.40 -0.23
C VAL A 71 -18.63 -14.36 -1.27
N ALA A 72 -19.58 -13.86 -2.08
CA ALA A 72 -19.31 -12.82 -3.06
C ALA A 72 -18.75 -11.53 -2.44
N ALA A 73 -19.30 -11.11 -1.29
CA ALA A 73 -18.81 -9.95 -0.55
C ALA A 73 -17.37 -10.17 -0.06
N THR A 74 -17.07 -11.32 0.54
CA THR A 74 -15.71 -11.63 1.03
C THR A 74 -14.68 -11.77 -0.10
N GLU A 75 -15.10 -12.28 -1.27
CA GLU A 75 -14.22 -12.37 -2.45
C GLU A 75 -13.97 -10.99 -3.06
N ALA A 76 -14.97 -10.11 -3.09
CA ALA A 76 -14.81 -8.74 -3.56
C ALA A 76 -13.86 -7.95 -2.66
N GLU A 77 -13.99 -8.06 -1.33
CA GLU A 77 -13.06 -7.43 -0.37
C GLU A 77 -11.63 -7.93 -0.54
N ARG A 78 -11.44 -9.26 -0.73
CA ARG A 78 -10.12 -9.84 -1.00
C ARG A 78 -9.50 -9.32 -2.29
N LYS A 79 -10.27 -9.24 -3.38
CA LYS A 79 -9.80 -8.71 -4.67
C LYS A 79 -9.44 -7.23 -4.58
N ALA A 80 -10.27 -6.41 -3.92
CA ALA A 80 -9.97 -5.00 -3.72
C ALA A 80 -8.68 -4.79 -2.90
N LEU A 81 -8.47 -5.63 -1.89
CA LEU A 81 -7.24 -5.61 -1.09
C LEU A 81 -6.01 -6.01 -1.93
N GLU A 82 -6.13 -7.01 -2.78
CA GLU A 82 -5.07 -7.45 -3.69
C GLU A 82 -4.70 -6.36 -4.71
N GLU A 83 -5.70 -5.69 -5.29
CA GLU A 83 -5.47 -4.58 -6.22
C GLU A 83 -4.79 -3.39 -5.54
N ALA A 84 -5.23 -3.03 -4.33
CA ALA A 84 -4.60 -1.97 -3.55
C ALA A 84 -3.16 -2.30 -3.16
N ARG A 85 -2.88 -3.55 -2.78
CA ARG A 85 -1.51 -4.02 -2.52
C ARG A 85 -0.64 -3.95 -3.77
N ARG A 86 -1.16 -4.37 -4.92
CA ARG A 86 -0.43 -4.29 -6.20
C ARG A 86 -0.10 -2.84 -6.57
N GLN A 87 -1.06 -1.93 -6.42
CA GLN A 87 -0.82 -0.50 -6.68
C GLN A 87 0.28 0.06 -5.78
N LEU A 88 0.26 -0.27 -4.48
CA LEU A 88 1.31 0.14 -3.55
C LEU A 88 2.66 -0.47 -3.89
N GLU A 89 2.73 -1.71 -4.35
CA GLU A 89 3.97 -2.35 -4.79
C GLU A 89 4.54 -1.68 -6.04
N GLU A 90 3.70 -1.37 -7.01
CA GLU A 90 4.07 -0.62 -8.21
C GLU A 90 4.60 0.76 -7.84
N GLU A 91 3.86 1.52 -7.03
CA GLU A 91 4.26 2.85 -6.55
C GLU A 91 5.57 2.79 -5.75
N ARG A 92 5.71 1.81 -4.84
CA ARG A 92 6.96 1.57 -4.11
C ARG A 92 8.12 1.26 -5.05
N SER A 93 7.89 0.46 -6.10
CA SER A 93 8.93 0.11 -7.06
C SER A 93 9.36 1.32 -7.90
N GLN A 94 8.42 2.17 -8.29
CA GLN A 94 8.70 3.41 -9.01
C GLN A 94 9.50 4.37 -8.13
N TRP A 95 9.07 4.55 -6.88
CA TRP A 95 9.76 5.38 -5.91
C TRP A 95 11.15 4.84 -5.57
N GLU A 96 11.33 3.53 -5.45
CA GLU A 96 12.64 2.92 -5.18
C GLU A 96 13.62 3.16 -6.33
N LEU A 97 13.16 3.01 -7.58
CA LEU A 97 13.95 3.35 -8.76
C LEU A 97 14.29 4.84 -8.80
N GLU A 98 13.35 5.70 -8.47
CA GLU A 98 13.56 7.14 -8.39
C GLU A 98 14.55 7.50 -7.27
N ARG A 99 14.40 6.92 -6.08
CA ARG A 99 15.34 7.07 -4.96
C ARG A 99 16.74 6.65 -5.35
N GLN A 100 16.89 5.52 -6.05
CA GLN A 100 18.20 5.07 -6.53
C GLN A 100 18.80 6.06 -7.51
N ARG A 101 18.01 6.58 -8.47
CA ARG A 101 18.47 7.60 -9.41
C ARG A 101 18.88 8.89 -8.70
N VAL A 102 18.04 9.39 -7.79
CA VAL A 102 18.33 10.59 -7.00
C VAL A 102 19.58 10.37 -6.15
N GLN A 103 19.72 9.22 -5.50
CA GLN A 103 20.90 8.88 -4.71
C GLN A 103 22.17 8.87 -5.56
N THR A 104 22.14 8.27 -6.77
CA THR A 104 23.27 8.30 -7.70
C THR A 104 23.62 9.74 -8.09
N ILE A 105 22.64 10.56 -8.46
CA ILE A 105 22.87 11.97 -8.82
C ILE A 105 23.49 12.75 -7.66
N LEU A 106 22.99 12.59 -6.43
CA LEU A 106 23.54 13.26 -5.26
C LEU A 106 24.99 12.85 -4.99
N HIS A 107 25.31 11.56 -5.13
CA HIS A 107 26.69 11.09 -4.97
C HIS A 107 27.62 11.58 -6.08
N ASP A 108 27.14 11.80 -7.30
CA ASP A 108 27.98 12.24 -8.42
C ASP A 108 28.28 13.75 -8.40
N VAL A 109 27.42 14.54 -7.76
CA VAL A 109 27.57 16.01 -7.61
C VAL A 109 28.41 16.38 -6.38
N GLU A 110 28.65 15.46 -5.45
CA GLU A 110 29.43 15.73 -4.25
C GLU A 110 30.90 16.05 -4.62
N GLN A 111 31.33 17.27 -4.28
CA GLN A 111 32.71 17.71 -4.42
C GLN A 111 33.50 17.32 -3.17
N VAL A 112 34.67 16.70 -3.38
CA VAL A 112 35.54 16.21 -2.30
C VAL A 112 36.94 16.79 -2.43
N THR A 113 37.52 17.13 -1.28
CA THR A 113 38.89 17.64 -1.20
C THR A 113 39.81 16.58 -0.63
N LEU A 114 40.88 16.28 -1.35
CA LEU A 114 41.90 15.29 -1.02
C LEU A 114 43.20 16.01 -0.68
N ASN A 115 43.86 15.64 0.41
CA ASN A 115 45.21 16.05 0.73
C ASN A 115 46.17 14.88 0.48
N VAL A 116 46.98 14.97 -0.57
CA VAL A 116 47.91 13.92 -1.00
C VAL A 116 49.34 14.37 -0.74
N GLY A 117 49.96 13.85 0.31
CA GLY A 117 51.35 14.17 0.66
C GLY A 117 51.59 15.67 0.90
N GLY A 118 50.58 16.39 1.39
CA GLY A 118 50.63 17.84 1.63
C GLY A 118 50.06 18.71 0.51
N ARG A 119 49.63 18.14 -0.62
CA ARG A 119 49.00 18.87 -1.73
C ARG A 119 47.48 18.69 -1.69
N LYS A 120 46.73 19.80 -1.69
CA LYS A 120 45.26 19.79 -1.72
C LYS A 120 44.76 19.73 -3.17
N PHE A 121 43.90 18.76 -3.46
CA PHE A 121 43.21 18.57 -4.74
C PHE A 121 41.71 18.55 -4.51
N THR A 122 40.95 19.21 -5.37
CA THR A 122 39.49 19.21 -5.29
C THR A 122 38.94 18.55 -6.54
N THR A 123 38.09 17.54 -6.36
CA THR A 123 37.53 16.73 -7.45
C THR A 123 36.11 16.28 -7.11
N SER A 124 35.38 15.75 -8.09
CA SER A 124 34.09 15.11 -7.85
C SER A 124 34.25 13.64 -7.44
N VAL A 125 33.29 13.10 -6.68
CA VAL A 125 33.23 11.67 -6.35
C VAL A 125 33.10 10.81 -7.61
N ASN A 126 32.42 11.30 -8.66
CA ASN A 126 32.29 10.62 -9.94
C ASN A 126 33.66 10.35 -10.59
N THR A 127 34.52 11.38 -10.66
CA THR A 127 35.90 11.25 -11.16
C THR A 127 36.69 10.19 -10.40
N LEU A 128 36.53 10.14 -9.07
CA LEU A 128 37.23 9.18 -8.21
C LEU A 128 36.71 7.74 -8.36
N ARG A 129 35.42 7.55 -8.66
CA ARG A 129 34.82 6.24 -8.97
C ARG A 129 35.18 5.73 -10.36
N ASN A 130 35.34 6.61 -11.34
CA ASN A 130 35.71 6.27 -12.71
C ASN A 130 37.19 5.83 -12.86
N ALA A 131 37.97 5.88 -11.77
CA ALA A 131 39.36 5.42 -11.77
C ALA A 131 39.47 3.91 -12.11
N PRO A 132 40.48 3.50 -12.90
CA PRO A 132 40.64 2.10 -13.33
C PRO A 132 40.83 1.14 -12.15
N ASN A 133 40.16 -0.01 -12.19
CA ASN A 133 40.25 -1.02 -11.13
C ASN A 133 41.58 -1.80 -11.18
N PRO A 134 42.19 -2.15 -10.04
CA PRO A 134 41.74 -1.90 -8.66
C PRO A 134 42.17 -0.51 -8.16
N SER A 135 41.20 0.39 -7.93
CA SER A 135 41.45 1.73 -7.40
C SER A 135 41.00 1.83 -5.95
N LEU A 136 41.91 2.28 -5.08
CA LEU A 136 41.63 2.60 -3.67
C LEU A 136 40.47 3.60 -3.54
N PHE A 137 40.35 4.53 -4.50
CA PHE A 137 39.30 5.54 -4.53
C PHE A 137 37.91 4.93 -4.69
N ASN A 138 37.76 3.93 -5.55
CA ASN A 138 36.48 3.26 -5.73
C ASN A 138 36.03 2.56 -4.43
N ALA A 139 36.97 1.93 -3.71
CA ALA A 139 36.68 1.32 -2.41
C ALA A 139 36.36 2.37 -1.33
N MET A 140 37.12 3.46 -1.25
CA MET A 140 36.93 4.55 -0.28
C MET A 140 35.56 5.24 -0.47
N PHE A 141 35.21 5.60 -1.70
CA PHE A 141 33.96 6.31 -2.02
C PHE A 141 32.77 5.38 -2.30
N SER A 142 32.91 4.06 -2.10
CA SER A 142 31.81 3.10 -2.21
C SER A 142 30.73 3.23 -1.11
N GLY A 143 30.98 4.07 -0.09
CA GLY A 143 30.11 4.22 1.08
C GLY A 143 30.22 3.08 2.11
N ARG A 144 31.06 2.07 1.83
CA ARG A 144 31.27 0.91 2.73
C ARG A 144 32.40 1.12 3.74
N HIS A 145 33.24 2.14 3.55
CA HIS A 145 34.38 2.44 4.43
C HIS A 145 34.13 3.76 5.17
N LYS A 146 34.35 3.75 6.49
CA LYS A 146 34.39 5.00 7.27
C LYS A 146 35.66 5.75 6.91
N LEU A 147 35.53 6.76 6.06
CA LEU A 147 36.62 7.67 5.75
C LEU A 147 36.67 8.76 6.83
N THR A 148 37.79 8.83 7.55
CA THR A 148 38.04 9.90 8.51
C THR A 148 38.39 11.17 7.73
N LYS A 149 37.55 12.20 7.86
CA LYS A 149 37.85 13.55 7.37
C LYS A 149 38.67 14.27 8.44
N ASP A 150 39.63 15.07 7.99
CA ASP A 150 40.39 15.97 8.87
C ASP A 150 39.52 17.15 9.35
N GLU A 151 40.04 18.00 10.25
CA GLU A 151 39.34 19.20 10.76
C GLU A 151 38.92 20.16 9.64
N ASP A 152 39.70 20.21 8.55
CA ASP A 152 39.43 20.95 7.31
C ASP A 152 38.41 20.24 6.38
N GLY A 153 37.86 19.09 6.77
CA GLY A 153 37.00 18.26 5.92
C GLY A 153 37.72 17.56 4.76
N CYS A 154 39.06 17.55 4.78
CA CYS A 154 39.90 16.97 3.73
C CYS A 154 40.23 15.49 4.01
N TYR A 155 40.32 14.66 2.97
CA TYR A 155 40.79 13.27 3.11
C TYR A 155 42.31 13.20 2.97
N PHE A 156 43.00 12.70 3.99
CA PHE A 156 44.45 12.57 3.94
C PHE A 156 44.90 11.26 3.29
N ILE A 157 45.83 11.37 2.34
CA ILE A 157 46.46 10.25 1.65
C ILE A 157 47.97 10.39 1.80
N ASP A 158 48.57 9.39 2.45
CA ASP A 158 50.01 9.30 2.68
C ASP A 158 50.75 8.80 1.41
N ARG A 159 50.68 9.59 0.33
CA ARG A 159 51.34 9.33 -0.96
C ARG A 159 51.89 10.60 -1.58
N ASP A 160 52.87 10.48 -2.49
CA ASP A 160 53.40 11.63 -3.22
C ASP A 160 52.36 12.17 -4.21
N GLY A 161 51.90 13.41 -3.97
CA GLY A 161 50.94 14.11 -4.81
C GLY A 161 51.49 14.60 -6.16
N ARG A 162 52.79 14.39 -6.46
CA ARG A 162 53.45 14.92 -7.67
C ARG A 162 52.77 14.52 -8.98
N HIS A 163 52.31 13.28 -9.09
CA HIS A 163 51.65 12.75 -10.29
C HIS A 163 50.12 12.65 -10.11
N PHE A 164 49.59 13.15 -9.00
CA PHE A 164 48.17 12.98 -8.69
C PHE A 164 47.26 13.83 -9.57
N HIS A 165 47.79 14.94 -10.11
CA HIS A 165 47.09 15.74 -11.11
C HIS A 165 46.80 14.94 -12.39
N ASP A 166 47.78 14.17 -12.88
CA ASP A 166 47.66 13.36 -14.10
C ASP A 166 46.76 12.13 -13.91
N ILE A 167 46.45 11.76 -12.67
CA ILE A 167 45.53 10.66 -12.34
C ILE A 167 44.08 11.15 -12.32
N LEU A 168 43.84 12.45 -12.17
CA LEU A 168 42.50 13.05 -12.11
C LEU A 168 41.98 13.56 -13.46
N ASN A 169 42.86 13.83 -14.42
CA ASN A 169 42.57 14.37 -15.75
C ASN A 169 42.73 13.31 -16.84
#